data_AF-F2J2M4-F1
#
_entry.id   AF-F2J2M4-F1
#
_cell.length_a   1.000
_cell.length_b   1.000
_cell.length_c   1.000
_cell.angle_alpha   90.00
_cell.angle_beta   90.00
_cell.angle_gamma   90.00
#
_symmetry.space_group_name_H-M   'P 1'
#
loop_
_entity.id
_entity.type
_entity.pdbx_description
1 polymer ?
#
loop_
_entity_poly.entity_id
_entity_poly.type
_entity_poly.pdbx_seq_one_letter_code
_entity_poly.pdbx_strand_id
1 'polypeptide(L)'
;MLTTDIDQDGIALVTIDMPGRSMNVIDWPLADALRAEIARLAGDPAVTGIVFASGKSSFIAGADLAIMADFVGPGTSPKTAADMIGRLSEGFRALETCGKPVVAAASGTALGGGLELMLACHYRIAARNDKAVFGLPEVKLGLLPGGGGTQRLPRLTGVAYALPLLLEGKGVSAEEALKAGFLDEVVEPDDLVAAARRALKEGRVPSIARWDQKGFALPGPAANSTAVGDTFLVANAQAHARGRGNYPALKAILSCVYEGIRLPTDKALKIERHYFGHLVHGDVAQAMIRTLFFARQRLAKTGRGKADPGGAYAAALRAAFVREAQRLVGGGLSPAFVQNAALVAGFAAGPFETVEAAPARGTDRATLRPTGERLLRAVALAAVAALDAGLVGDADEADVHAIDVAGYPAWTGGPLTLIDRIGAAAMVLDATGEGQDVPERLAALARSGGSFHSPGEAAA
;
A
#
# COMPACT_ATOMS: atom_id res chain seq x y z
N MET A 1 -5.24 -3.89 -25.81
CA MET A 1 -4.60 -3.45 -24.55
C MET A 1 -3.26 -2.78 -24.79
N LEU A 2 -2.41 -3.31 -25.68
CA LEU A 2 -1.22 -2.63 -26.17
C LEU A 2 -1.35 -2.44 -27.69
N THR A 3 -0.95 -1.28 -28.19
CA THR A 3 -0.73 -1.03 -29.62
C THR A 3 0.65 -0.44 -29.82
N THR A 4 1.35 -0.87 -30.85
CA THR A 4 2.72 -0.43 -31.11
C THR A 4 2.86 0.11 -32.52
N ASP A 5 3.39 1.33 -32.64
CA ASP A 5 3.72 2.00 -33.89
C ASP A 5 5.22 2.27 -33.95
N ILE A 6 5.92 1.76 -34.97
CA ILE A 6 7.35 1.97 -35.17
C ILE A 6 7.51 2.98 -36.30
N ASP A 7 8.11 4.13 -35.98
CA ASP A 7 8.33 5.17 -36.98
C ASP A 7 9.56 4.88 -37.86
N GLN A 8 9.77 5.73 -38.86
CA GLN A 8 10.90 5.66 -39.78
C GLN A 8 12.29 5.84 -39.13
N ASP A 9 12.35 6.38 -37.91
CA ASP A 9 13.58 6.53 -37.13
C ASP A 9 13.84 5.28 -36.24
N GLY A 10 12.96 4.26 -36.30
CA GLY A 10 13.02 3.04 -35.51
C GLY A 10 12.52 3.20 -34.08
N ILE A 11 11.78 4.28 -33.78
CA ILE A 11 11.24 4.51 -32.43
C ILE A 11 9.87 3.85 -32.31
N ALA A 12 9.77 2.86 -31.42
CA ALA A 12 8.53 2.17 -31.09
C ALA A 12 7.72 2.95 -30.05
N LEU A 13 6.51 3.39 -30.40
CA LEU A 13 5.53 3.94 -29.46
C LEU A 13 4.55 2.85 -29.04
N VAL A 14 4.71 2.36 -27.82
CA VAL A 14 3.80 1.42 -27.17
C VAL A 14 2.74 2.21 -26.41
N THR A 15 1.50 2.15 -26.88
CA THR A 15 0.35 2.78 -26.21
C THR A 15 -0.40 1.74 -25.39
N ILE A 16 -0.51 2.00 -24.10
CA ILE A 16 -1.26 1.19 -23.14
C ILE A 16 -2.69 1.74 -23.07
N ASP A 17 -3.65 0.94 -23.51
CA ASP A 17 -5.06 1.31 -23.53
C ASP A 17 -5.95 0.10 -23.19
N MET A 18 -6.32 -0.01 -21.92
CA MET A 18 -7.20 -1.07 -21.46
C MET A 18 -8.64 -0.88 -21.98
N PRO A 19 -9.21 -1.86 -22.69
CA PRO A 19 -10.57 -1.77 -23.20
C PRO A 19 -11.59 -1.81 -22.05
N GLY A 20 -12.65 -1.00 -22.14
CA GLY A 20 -13.74 -1.00 -21.17
C GLY A 20 -13.41 -0.45 -19.77
N ARG A 21 -12.21 0.11 -19.57
CA ARG A 21 -11.79 0.72 -18.30
C ARG A 21 -11.50 2.21 -18.50
N SER A 22 -11.84 3.02 -17.51
CA SER A 22 -11.56 4.47 -17.52
C SER A 22 -10.08 4.79 -17.27
N MET A 23 -9.35 3.87 -16.62
CA MET A 23 -7.95 4.00 -16.24
C MET A 23 -7.23 2.69 -16.56
N ASN A 24 -5.94 2.77 -16.90
CA ASN A 24 -5.10 1.58 -16.99
C ASN A 24 -4.71 1.11 -15.58
N VAL A 25 -4.75 -0.20 -15.38
CA VAL A 25 -4.29 -0.90 -14.17
C VAL A 25 -3.51 -2.14 -14.58
N ILE A 26 -2.56 -2.57 -13.77
CA ILE A 26 -1.77 -3.77 -14.04
C ILE A 26 -2.52 -4.98 -13.49
N ASP A 27 -3.26 -5.66 -14.36
CA ASP A 27 -3.75 -7.02 -14.15
C ASP A 27 -2.77 -8.04 -14.75
N TRP A 28 -3.02 -9.34 -14.57
CA TRP A 28 -2.15 -10.39 -15.15
C TRP A 28 -2.07 -10.33 -16.68
N PRO A 29 -3.20 -10.16 -17.42
CA PRO A 29 -3.14 -10.00 -18.87
C PRO A 29 -2.25 -8.85 -19.33
N LEU A 30 -2.35 -7.66 -18.71
CA LEU A 30 -1.49 -6.53 -19.06
C LEU A 30 -0.03 -6.78 -18.67
N ALA A 31 0.24 -7.37 -17.50
CA ALA A 31 1.60 -7.72 -17.09
C ALA A 31 2.25 -8.70 -18.09
N ASP A 32 1.52 -9.71 -18.54
CA ASP A 32 2.01 -10.66 -19.54
C ASP A 32 2.20 -10.01 -20.91
N ALA A 33 1.25 -9.17 -21.34
CA ALA A 33 1.35 -8.44 -22.59
C ALA A 33 2.56 -7.48 -22.60
N LEU A 34 2.79 -6.74 -21.50
CA LEU A 34 3.96 -5.88 -21.35
C LEU A 34 5.24 -6.69 -21.47
N ARG A 35 5.36 -7.81 -20.74
CA ARG A 35 6.55 -8.66 -20.79
C ARG A 35 6.82 -9.21 -22.21
N ALA A 36 5.78 -9.68 -22.89
CA ALA A 36 5.89 -10.18 -24.26
C ALA A 36 6.32 -9.06 -25.22
N GLU A 37 5.73 -7.88 -25.10
CA GLU A 37 6.05 -6.73 -25.96
C GLU A 37 7.47 -6.20 -25.71
N ILE A 38 7.91 -6.15 -24.46
CA ILE A 38 9.29 -5.81 -24.08
C ILE A 38 10.27 -6.78 -24.75
N ALA A 39 10.03 -8.08 -24.66
CA ALA A 39 10.89 -9.09 -25.27
C ALA A 39 10.92 -8.96 -26.81
N ARG A 40 9.75 -8.74 -27.43
CA ARG A 40 9.63 -8.53 -28.88
C ARG A 40 10.43 -7.31 -29.33
N LEU A 41 10.22 -6.17 -28.67
CA LEU A 41 10.89 -4.92 -29.01
C LEU A 41 12.38 -4.95 -28.73
N ALA A 42 12.83 -5.65 -27.68
CA ALA A 42 14.25 -5.83 -27.39
C ALA A 42 14.95 -6.63 -28.51
N GLY A 43 14.29 -7.67 -29.04
CA GLY A 43 14.83 -8.53 -30.09
C GLY A 43 14.74 -7.97 -31.52
N ASP A 44 13.94 -6.94 -31.76
CA ASP A 44 13.70 -6.39 -33.10
C ASP A 44 14.83 -5.44 -33.53
N PRO A 45 15.67 -5.77 -34.54
CA PRO A 45 16.76 -4.91 -34.96
C PRO A 45 16.31 -3.59 -35.58
N ALA A 46 15.05 -3.46 -36.02
CA ALA A 46 14.50 -2.20 -36.53
C ALA A 46 14.19 -1.19 -35.41
N VAL A 47 14.08 -1.65 -34.16
CA VAL A 47 13.76 -0.80 -33.02
C VAL A 47 15.04 -0.23 -32.40
N THR A 48 15.17 1.09 -32.43
CA THR A 48 16.31 1.85 -31.90
C THR A 48 16.00 2.52 -30.57
N GLY A 49 14.72 2.71 -30.24
CA GLY A 49 14.25 3.27 -28.97
C GLY A 49 12.78 2.94 -28.72
N ILE A 50 12.36 3.01 -27.45
CA ILE A 50 11.00 2.63 -27.02
C ILE A 50 10.37 3.77 -26.23
N VAL A 51 9.12 4.08 -26.50
CA VAL A 51 8.28 5.01 -25.72
C VAL A 51 7.07 4.25 -25.20
N PHE A 52 6.86 4.23 -23.89
CA PHE A 52 5.59 3.79 -23.28
C PHE A 52 4.71 5.01 -23.02
N ALA A 53 3.52 5.03 -23.60
CA ALA A 53 2.50 6.05 -23.41
C ALA A 53 1.16 5.42 -23.02
N SER A 54 0.21 6.25 -22.61
CA SER A 54 -1.15 5.82 -22.26
C SER A 54 -2.17 6.37 -23.24
N GLY A 55 -3.14 5.53 -23.62
CA GLY A 55 -4.35 5.96 -24.35
C GLY A 55 -5.43 6.57 -23.44
N LYS A 56 -5.15 6.74 -22.15
CA LYS A 56 -6.06 7.31 -21.14
C LYS A 56 -5.54 8.67 -20.61
N SER A 57 -6.39 9.38 -19.86
CA SER A 57 -6.02 10.63 -19.18
C SER A 57 -5.02 10.46 -18.03
N SER A 58 -4.88 9.25 -17.51
CA SER A 58 -3.81 8.86 -16.59
C SER A 58 -2.78 8.00 -17.32
N PHE A 59 -1.59 7.85 -16.76
CA PHE A 59 -0.66 6.83 -17.23
C PHE A 59 -1.14 5.42 -16.84
N ILE A 60 -0.90 5.01 -15.58
CA ILE A 60 -1.35 3.73 -15.00
C ILE A 60 -1.62 3.96 -13.50
N ALA A 61 -2.78 3.54 -13.00
CA ALA A 61 -3.25 3.82 -11.65
C ALA A 61 -2.78 2.83 -10.58
N GLY A 62 -1.88 1.90 -10.93
CA GLY A 62 -1.36 0.85 -10.06
C GLY A 62 -1.73 -0.55 -10.53
N ALA A 63 -1.50 -1.54 -9.69
CA ALA A 63 -2.01 -2.89 -9.92
C ALA A 63 -3.53 -2.95 -9.76
N ASP A 64 -4.20 -3.81 -10.52
CA ASP A 64 -5.60 -4.12 -10.25
C ASP A 64 -5.67 -4.91 -8.94
N LEU A 65 -6.28 -4.36 -7.90
CA LEU A 65 -6.34 -5.05 -6.61
C LEU A 65 -7.15 -6.34 -6.64
N ALA A 66 -7.94 -6.59 -7.69
CA ALA A 66 -8.54 -7.91 -7.91
C ALA A 66 -7.49 -9.03 -7.98
N ILE A 67 -6.26 -8.76 -8.44
CA ILE A 67 -5.19 -9.76 -8.48
C ILE A 67 -4.67 -10.12 -7.08
N MET A 68 -5.02 -9.35 -6.04
CA MET A 68 -4.64 -9.66 -4.65
C MET A 68 -5.18 -11.03 -4.21
N ALA A 69 -6.25 -11.52 -4.84
CA ALA A 69 -6.88 -12.81 -4.53
C ALA A 69 -5.94 -13.96 -4.82
N ASP A 70 -5.24 -13.83 -5.94
CA ASP A 70 -4.35 -14.87 -6.44
C ASP A 70 -3.13 -15.01 -5.53
N PHE A 71 -2.73 -13.95 -4.81
CA PHE A 71 -1.62 -14.00 -3.87
C PHE A 71 -1.93 -14.75 -2.57
N VAL A 72 -3.20 -14.99 -2.26
CA VAL A 72 -3.63 -15.70 -1.03
C VAL A 72 -4.57 -16.87 -1.31
N GLY A 73 -4.69 -17.27 -2.57
CA GLY A 73 -5.52 -18.39 -3.00
C GLY A 73 -5.04 -19.74 -2.46
N PRO A 74 -5.85 -20.81 -2.56
CA PRO A 74 -5.47 -22.14 -2.11
C PRO A 74 -4.12 -22.60 -2.69
N GLY A 75 -3.23 -23.12 -1.83
CA GLY A 75 -1.90 -23.60 -2.25
C GLY A 75 -0.84 -22.50 -2.40
N THR A 76 -1.17 -21.25 -2.10
CA THR A 76 -0.19 -20.15 -2.07
C THR A 76 0.55 -20.10 -0.74
N SER A 77 1.81 -19.64 -0.79
CA SER A 77 2.68 -19.36 0.34
C SER A 77 3.40 -18.03 0.11
N PRO A 78 3.99 -17.42 1.16
CA PRO A 78 4.79 -16.20 0.99
C PRO A 78 5.86 -16.31 -0.11
N LYS A 79 6.43 -17.51 -0.30
CA LYS A 79 7.40 -17.77 -1.38
C LYS A 79 6.74 -17.73 -2.75
N THR A 80 5.62 -18.42 -2.96
CA THR A 80 4.95 -18.42 -4.28
C THR A 80 4.40 -17.03 -4.59
N ALA A 81 3.92 -16.29 -3.59
CA ALA A 81 3.53 -14.89 -3.74
C ALA A 81 4.71 -14.01 -4.19
N ALA A 82 5.90 -14.23 -3.62
CA ALA A 82 7.13 -13.56 -4.07
C ALA A 82 7.48 -13.91 -5.53
N ASP A 83 7.30 -15.16 -5.94
CA ASP A 83 7.52 -15.59 -7.34
C ASP A 83 6.49 -14.95 -8.29
N MET A 84 5.22 -14.84 -7.87
CA MET A 84 4.15 -14.22 -8.65
C MET A 84 4.40 -12.74 -8.92
N ILE A 85 4.71 -11.95 -7.88
CA ILE A 85 5.07 -10.53 -8.07
C ILE A 85 6.41 -10.39 -8.82
N GLY A 86 7.28 -11.40 -8.68
CA GLY A 86 8.53 -11.53 -9.40
C GLY A 86 8.36 -11.44 -10.91
N ARG A 87 7.26 -11.97 -11.47
CA ARG A 87 6.95 -11.86 -12.91
C ARG A 87 6.92 -10.42 -13.41
N LEU A 88 6.32 -9.51 -12.62
CA LEU A 88 6.24 -8.09 -12.96
C LEU A 88 7.61 -7.40 -12.80
N SER A 89 8.24 -7.61 -11.64
CA SER A 89 9.56 -7.04 -11.31
C SER A 89 10.66 -7.50 -12.29
N GLU A 90 10.61 -8.75 -12.77
CA GLU A 90 11.50 -9.28 -13.81
C GLU A 90 11.22 -8.68 -15.18
N GLY A 91 9.94 -8.51 -15.55
CA GLY A 91 9.58 -7.81 -16.78
C GLY A 91 10.13 -6.38 -16.81
N PHE A 92 9.99 -5.63 -15.71
CA PHE A 92 10.53 -4.29 -15.58
C PHE A 92 12.06 -4.28 -15.60
N ARG A 93 12.72 -5.26 -14.97
CA ARG A 93 14.18 -5.38 -15.05
C ARG A 93 14.65 -5.73 -16.47
N ALA A 94 13.94 -6.61 -17.18
CA ALA A 94 14.24 -6.94 -18.57
C ALA A 94 14.11 -5.73 -19.49
N LEU A 95 13.11 -4.86 -19.26
CA LEU A 95 12.99 -3.57 -19.96
C LEU A 95 14.20 -2.67 -19.68
N GLU A 96 14.57 -2.54 -18.42
CA GLU A 96 15.67 -1.71 -17.95
C GLU A 96 17.05 -2.16 -18.46
N THR A 97 17.20 -3.45 -18.78
CA THR A 97 18.45 -4.03 -19.32
C THR A 97 18.34 -4.48 -20.77
N CYS A 98 17.34 -4.02 -21.53
CA CYS A 98 17.09 -4.48 -22.90
C CYS A 98 18.13 -3.99 -23.92
N GLY A 99 19.06 -3.12 -23.52
CA GLY A 99 20.08 -2.54 -24.39
C GLY A 99 19.58 -1.41 -25.29
N LYS A 100 18.31 -1.03 -25.18
CA LYS A 100 17.69 0.06 -25.94
C LYS A 100 17.29 1.22 -25.01
N PRO A 101 17.39 2.48 -25.44
CA PRO A 101 16.88 3.60 -24.68
C PRO A 101 15.34 3.56 -24.61
N VAL A 102 14.80 3.86 -23.42
CA VAL A 102 13.37 3.71 -23.12
C VAL A 102 12.85 4.96 -22.41
N VAL A 103 11.76 5.53 -22.91
CA VAL A 103 11.06 6.67 -22.31
C VAL A 103 9.69 6.24 -21.78
N ALA A 104 9.36 6.64 -20.56
CA ALA A 104 7.97 6.66 -20.09
C ALA A 104 7.38 8.06 -20.32
N ALA A 105 6.26 8.13 -21.03
CA ALA A 105 5.54 9.35 -21.35
C ALA A 105 4.16 9.35 -20.66
N ALA A 106 4.08 9.98 -19.50
CA ALA A 106 2.90 9.98 -18.65
C ALA A 106 1.96 11.15 -18.96
N SER A 107 0.78 10.86 -19.50
CA SER A 107 -0.29 11.85 -19.77
C SER A 107 -0.92 12.42 -18.48
N GLY A 108 -0.70 11.77 -17.34
CA GLY A 108 -1.22 12.18 -16.04
C GLY A 108 -0.77 11.22 -14.95
N THR A 109 -1.61 11.01 -13.94
CA THR A 109 -1.35 10.20 -12.74
C THR A 109 -0.67 8.86 -13.04
N ALA A 110 0.40 8.57 -12.28
CA ALA A 110 1.08 7.28 -12.24
C ALA A 110 1.24 6.82 -10.78
N LEU A 111 0.55 5.75 -10.40
CA LEU A 111 0.53 5.25 -9.03
C LEU A 111 1.01 3.81 -8.96
N GLY A 112 1.68 3.46 -7.87
CA GLY A 112 2.15 2.10 -7.57
C GLY A 112 2.88 1.47 -8.76
N GLY A 113 2.44 0.29 -9.19
CA GLY A 113 2.96 -0.41 -10.38
C GLY A 113 3.08 0.46 -11.66
N GLY A 114 2.24 1.48 -11.82
CA GLY A 114 2.34 2.44 -12.91
C GLY A 114 3.58 3.33 -12.81
N LEU A 115 3.85 3.87 -11.61
CA LEU A 115 5.09 4.58 -11.35
C LEU A 115 6.29 3.61 -11.39
N GLU A 116 6.15 2.37 -10.92
CA GLU A 116 7.24 1.38 -11.00
C GLU A 116 7.68 1.08 -12.45
N LEU A 117 6.73 1.01 -13.40
CA LEU A 117 7.05 0.95 -14.84
C LEU A 117 7.83 2.19 -15.30
N MET A 118 7.39 3.39 -14.90
CA MET A 118 8.10 4.63 -15.22
C MET A 118 9.53 4.63 -14.67
N LEU A 119 9.71 4.21 -13.42
CA LEU A 119 11.01 4.16 -12.77
C LEU A 119 11.95 3.14 -13.45
N ALA A 120 11.42 2.09 -14.07
CA ALA A 120 12.18 1.10 -14.83
C ALA A 120 12.62 1.58 -16.22
N CYS A 121 12.03 2.67 -16.73
CA CYS A 121 12.46 3.29 -17.98
C CYS A 121 13.76 4.10 -17.77
N HIS A 122 14.44 4.48 -18.85
CA HIS A 122 15.68 5.26 -18.77
C HIS A 122 15.44 6.75 -18.60
N TYR A 123 14.32 7.24 -19.15
CA TYR A 123 13.88 8.63 -19.11
C TYR A 123 12.38 8.71 -18.84
N ARG A 124 11.94 9.73 -18.10
CA ARG A 124 10.55 9.89 -17.67
C ARG A 124 10.08 11.31 -17.95
N ILE A 125 9.06 11.43 -18.78
CA ILE A 125 8.42 12.69 -19.16
C ILE A 125 6.98 12.66 -18.68
N ALA A 126 6.51 13.74 -18.08
CA ALA A 126 5.11 13.91 -17.74
C ALA A 126 4.50 15.11 -18.48
N ALA A 127 3.22 15.01 -18.83
CA ALA A 127 2.44 16.16 -19.23
C ALA A 127 2.13 17.06 -18.02
N ARG A 128 2.13 18.38 -18.23
CA ARG A 128 1.67 19.36 -17.24
C ARG A 128 0.19 19.10 -16.94
N ASN A 129 -0.09 18.75 -15.69
CA ASN A 129 -1.44 18.45 -15.23
C ASN A 129 -1.49 18.61 -13.71
N ASP A 130 -2.15 19.67 -13.24
CA ASP A 130 -2.23 20.00 -11.80
C ASP A 130 -2.95 18.93 -10.96
N LYS A 131 -3.68 18.00 -11.61
CA LYS A 131 -4.37 16.88 -10.97
C LYS A 131 -3.57 15.58 -11.03
N ALA A 132 -2.46 15.55 -11.76
CA ALA A 132 -1.63 14.35 -11.87
C ALA A 132 -0.86 14.11 -10.57
N VAL A 133 -0.92 12.86 -10.11
CA VAL A 133 -0.24 12.42 -8.89
C VAL A 133 0.75 11.32 -9.24
N PHE A 134 1.98 11.44 -8.75
CA PHE A 134 3.03 10.44 -8.90
C PHE A 134 3.38 9.89 -7.51
N GLY A 135 3.17 8.60 -7.26
CA GLY A 135 3.44 8.05 -5.94
C GLY A 135 3.34 6.53 -5.83
N LEU A 136 3.77 6.02 -4.68
CA LEU A 136 3.79 4.60 -4.34
C LEU A 136 2.92 4.37 -3.08
N PRO A 137 1.57 4.27 -3.23
CA PRO A 137 0.63 4.27 -2.11
C PRO A 137 0.47 2.92 -1.40
N GLU A 138 1.23 1.88 -1.75
CA GLU A 138 1.07 0.49 -1.30
C GLU A 138 1.01 0.33 0.22
N VAL A 139 1.77 1.14 0.96
CA VAL A 139 1.79 1.13 2.43
C VAL A 139 0.41 1.43 3.04
N LYS A 140 -0.45 2.18 2.33
CA LYS A 140 -1.83 2.48 2.76
C LYS A 140 -2.73 1.26 2.75
N LEU A 141 -2.29 0.16 2.14
CA LEU A 141 -2.96 -1.14 2.12
C LEU A 141 -2.15 -2.21 2.86
N GLY A 142 -1.16 -1.81 3.67
CA GLY A 142 -0.33 -2.75 4.42
C GLY A 142 0.70 -3.49 3.55
N LEU A 143 1.02 -2.97 2.37
CA LEU A 143 1.98 -3.55 1.43
C LEU A 143 3.23 -2.68 1.26
N LEU A 144 4.13 -3.11 0.40
CA LEU A 144 5.22 -2.30 -0.14
C LEU A 144 5.17 -2.33 -1.68
N PRO A 145 5.81 -1.38 -2.38
CA PRO A 145 5.97 -1.41 -3.83
C PRO A 145 6.82 -2.61 -4.28
N GLY A 146 6.17 -3.64 -4.83
CA GLY A 146 6.80 -4.95 -5.12
C GLY A 146 7.34 -5.12 -6.55
N GLY A 147 7.12 -4.15 -7.43
CA GLY A 147 7.59 -4.12 -8.81
C GLY A 147 8.96 -3.43 -8.99
N GLY A 148 9.61 -3.02 -7.91
CA GLY A 148 10.93 -2.38 -7.88
C GLY A 148 10.91 -0.96 -7.33
N GLY A 149 9.76 -0.45 -6.88
CA GLY A 149 9.62 0.91 -6.38
C GLY A 149 10.48 1.20 -5.16
N THR A 150 10.62 0.23 -4.23
CA THR A 150 11.51 0.41 -3.06
C THR A 150 12.99 0.40 -3.45
N GLN A 151 13.33 -0.07 -4.64
CA GLN A 151 14.70 -0.17 -5.11
C GLN A 151 15.09 0.96 -6.04
N ARG A 152 14.21 1.37 -6.95
CA ARG A 152 14.50 2.38 -7.97
C ARG A 152 14.36 3.80 -7.43
N LEU A 153 13.33 4.07 -6.62
CA LEU A 153 13.10 5.42 -6.12
C LEU A 153 14.29 5.94 -5.28
N PRO A 154 14.84 5.19 -4.29
CA PRO A 154 16.01 5.64 -3.55
C PRO A 154 17.28 5.79 -4.41
N ARG A 155 17.41 5.01 -5.50
CA ARG A 155 18.53 5.13 -6.44
C ARG A 155 18.42 6.35 -7.35
N LEU A 156 17.23 6.93 -7.51
CA LEU A 156 16.99 8.16 -8.27
C LEU A 156 17.04 9.41 -7.39
N THR A 157 16.48 9.35 -6.19
CA THR A 157 16.25 10.55 -5.36
C THR A 157 17.13 10.61 -4.11
N GLY A 158 17.83 9.52 -3.79
CA GLY A 158 18.46 9.33 -2.48
C GLY A 158 17.47 8.88 -1.41
N VAL A 159 18.01 8.28 -0.34
CA VAL A 159 17.24 7.61 0.74
C VAL A 159 16.38 8.60 1.53
N ALA A 160 16.92 9.77 1.85
CA ALA A 160 16.23 10.76 2.68
C ALA A 160 14.93 11.28 2.05
N TYR A 161 14.90 11.40 0.71
CA TYR A 161 13.70 11.79 -0.02
C TYR A 161 12.75 10.61 -0.23
N ALA A 162 13.28 9.43 -0.57
CA ALA A 162 12.46 8.26 -0.90
C ALA A 162 11.68 7.70 0.30
N LEU A 163 12.30 7.64 1.48
CA LEU A 163 11.69 6.99 2.65
C LEU A 163 10.36 7.62 3.08
N PRO A 164 10.21 8.96 3.22
CA PRO A 164 8.92 9.56 3.54
C PRO A 164 7.82 9.21 2.53
N LEU A 165 8.11 9.22 1.22
CA LEU A 165 7.13 8.85 0.20
C LEU A 165 6.68 7.39 0.32
N LEU A 166 7.63 6.47 0.54
CA LEU A 166 7.35 5.05 0.71
C LEU A 166 6.59 4.74 2.00
N LEU A 167 6.94 5.40 3.12
CA LEU A 167 6.34 5.14 4.44
C LEU A 167 4.99 5.83 4.64
N GLU A 168 4.72 6.92 3.93
CA GLU A 168 3.44 7.65 4.00
C GLU A 168 2.50 7.29 2.85
N GLY A 169 3.03 6.71 1.77
CA GLY A 169 2.27 6.40 0.56
C GLY A 169 1.66 7.65 -0.08
N LYS A 170 2.32 8.80 0.10
CA LYS A 170 1.89 10.07 -0.49
C LYS A 170 2.39 10.15 -1.93
N GLY A 171 1.60 10.82 -2.76
CA GLY A 171 2.02 11.19 -4.10
C GLY A 171 2.35 12.67 -4.17
N VAL A 172 3.07 13.04 -5.21
CA VAL A 172 3.56 14.39 -5.46
C VAL A 172 3.14 14.85 -6.86
N SER A 173 3.23 16.16 -7.12
CA SER A 173 2.99 16.72 -8.46
C SER A 173 4.11 16.37 -9.44
N ALA A 174 3.90 16.63 -10.72
CA ALA A 174 4.93 16.47 -11.74
C ALA A 174 6.14 17.39 -11.47
N GLU A 175 5.91 18.63 -11.03
CA GLU A 175 6.94 19.61 -10.71
C GLU A 175 7.81 19.18 -9.52
N GLU A 176 7.18 18.63 -8.47
CA GLU A 176 7.91 18.12 -7.32
C GLU A 176 8.72 16.86 -7.70
N ALA A 177 8.14 15.96 -8.50
CA ALA A 177 8.82 14.77 -8.99
C ALA A 177 10.03 15.11 -9.90
N LEU A 178 9.90 16.16 -10.73
CA LEU A 178 10.99 16.71 -11.54
C LEU A 178 12.11 17.26 -10.65
N LYS A 179 11.75 18.09 -9.66
CA LYS A 179 12.72 18.64 -8.69
C LYS A 179 13.43 17.56 -7.89
N ALA A 180 12.72 16.49 -7.55
CA ALA A 180 13.27 15.35 -6.83
C ALA A 180 14.15 14.42 -7.69
N GLY A 181 14.08 14.55 -9.03
CA GLY A 181 14.93 13.81 -9.97
C GLY A 181 14.43 12.42 -10.35
N PHE A 182 13.16 12.10 -10.09
CA PHE A 182 12.51 10.88 -10.59
C PHE A 182 11.50 11.13 -11.72
N LEU A 183 11.33 12.39 -12.14
CA LEU A 183 10.98 12.76 -13.51
C LEU A 183 12.15 13.54 -14.13
N ASP A 184 12.30 13.49 -15.44
CA ASP A 184 13.38 14.17 -16.17
C ASP A 184 12.89 15.39 -16.96
N GLU A 185 11.62 15.41 -17.38
CA GLU A 185 11.04 16.51 -18.15
C GLU A 185 9.53 16.64 -17.86
N VAL A 186 9.01 17.87 -17.83
CA VAL A 186 7.57 18.16 -17.80
C VAL A 186 7.25 19.06 -18.98
N VAL A 187 6.29 18.65 -19.82
CA VAL A 187 5.96 19.32 -21.08
C VAL A 187 4.46 19.59 -21.17
N GLU A 188 4.04 20.42 -22.11
CA GLU A 188 2.60 20.60 -22.35
C GLU A 188 1.97 19.30 -22.87
N PRO A 189 0.69 19.01 -22.54
CA PRO A 189 0.06 17.74 -22.88
C PRO A 189 0.16 17.34 -24.36
N ASP A 190 0.00 18.30 -25.26
CA ASP A 190 0.03 18.06 -26.71
C ASP A 190 1.43 17.72 -27.24
N ASP A 191 2.48 18.08 -26.48
CA ASP A 191 3.88 17.84 -26.85
C ASP A 191 4.43 16.51 -26.31
N LEU A 192 3.69 15.79 -25.46
CA LEU A 192 4.22 14.68 -24.66
C LEU A 192 4.93 13.59 -25.48
N VAL A 193 4.26 13.05 -26.50
CA VAL A 193 4.83 11.99 -27.35
C VAL A 193 5.94 12.55 -28.24
N ALA A 194 5.77 13.76 -28.76
CA ALA A 194 6.78 14.43 -29.59
C ALA A 194 8.08 14.68 -28.80
N ALA A 195 7.98 15.11 -27.55
CA ALA A 195 9.11 15.31 -26.64
C ALA A 195 9.83 13.99 -26.33
N ALA A 196 9.09 12.90 -26.12
CA ALA A 196 9.67 11.57 -25.88
C ALA A 196 10.45 11.05 -27.09
N ARG A 197 9.87 11.14 -28.31
CA ARG A 197 10.57 10.76 -29.56
C ARG A 197 11.80 11.64 -29.79
N ARG A 198 11.67 12.95 -29.56
CA ARG A 198 12.78 13.92 -29.66
C ARG A 198 13.93 13.56 -28.72
N ALA A 199 13.64 13.20 -27.47
CA ALA A 199 14.67 12.80 -26.49
C ALA A 199 15.48 11.58 -26.95
N LEU A 200 14.82 10.60 -27.56
CA LEU A 200 15.48 9.43 -28.14
C LEU A 200 16.34 9.82 -29.36
N LYS A 201 15.78 10.59 -30.29
CA LYS A 201 16.46 11.02 -31.52
C LYS A 201 17.71 11.86 -31.27
N GLU A 202 17.66 12.72 -30.25
CA GLU A 202 18.78 13.57 -29.84
C GLU A 202 19.83 12.83 -29.00
N GLY A 203 19.62 11.55 -28.69
CA GLY A 203 20.54 10.77 -27.86
C GLY A 203 20.60 11.21 -26.39
N ARG A 204 19.57 11.92 -25.90
CA ARG A 204 19.48 12.35 -24.49
C ARG A 204 19.21 11.19 -23.53
N VAL A 205 18.66 10.10 -24.05
CA VAL A 205 18.21 8.95 -23.25
C VAL A 205 19.29 7.86 -23.27
N PRO A 206 19.87 7.47 -22.13
CA PRO A 206 20.83 6.37 -22.09
C PRO A 206 20.12 5.03 -22.31
N SER A 207 20.86 4.03 -22.79
CA SER A 207 20.40 2.63 -22.89
C SER A 207 20.80 1.77 -21.69
N ILE A 208 21.43 2.38 -20.68
CA ILE A 208 21.88 1.73 -19.43
C ILE A 208 21.37 2.57 -18.26
N ALA A 209 20.62 1.96 -17.36
CA ALA A 209 20.09 2.61 -16.16
C ALA A 209 21.22 3.17 -15.29
N ARG A 210 20.94 4.29 -14.58
CA ARG A 210 21.94 5.03 -13.80
C ARG A 210 22.70 4.13 -12.81
N TRP A 211 22.02 3.17 -12.19
CA TRP A 211 22.60 2.25 -11.20
C TRP A 211 23.38 1.07 -11.78
N ASP A 212 23.27 0.81 -13.08
CA ASP A 212 24.08 -0.20 -13.76
C ASP A 212 25.35 0.40 -14.40
N GLN A 213 25.48 1.72 -14.41
CA GLN A 213 26.68 2.39 -14.89
C GLN A 213 27.84 2.18 -13.92
N LYS A 214 29.04 1.95 -14.47
CA LYS A 214 30.26 1.80 -13.68
C LYS A 214 30.51 3.05 -12.83
N GLY A 215 30.71 2.86 -11.53
CA GLY A 215 30.96 3.96 -10.60
C GLY A 215 29.70 4.67 -10.11
N PHE A 216 28.51 4.11 -10.34
CA PHE A 216 27.29 4.63 -9.73
C PHE A 216 27.44 4.81 -8.22
N ALA A 217 27.02 5.98 -7.74
CA ALA A 217 26.85 6.30 -6.35
C ALA A 217 25.42 6.75 -6.12
N LEU A 218 24.85 6.39 -4.95
CA LEU A 218 23.53 6.89 -4.56
C LEU A 218 23.54 8.42 -4.50
N PRO A 219 22.46 9.09 -4.94
CA PRO A 219 22.28 10.50 -4.67
C PRO A 219 22.29 10.78 -3.16
N GLY A 220 23.13 11.74 -2.74
CA GLY A 220 23.32 12.08 -1.34
C GLY A 220 24.34 11.19 -0.63
N PRO A 221 24.18 10.90 0.68
CA PRO A 221 25.15 10.12 1.43
C PRO A 221 25.28 8.68 0.94
N ALA A 222 26.52 8.15 0.97
CA ALA A 222 26.80 6.79 0.55
C ALA A 222 26.03 5.75 1.40
N ALA A 223 25.65 4.63 0.79
CA ALA A 223 24.79 3.60 1.41
C ALA A 223 25.26 3.15 2.80
N ASN A 224 26.58 3.00 2.99
CA ASN A 224 27.19 2.53 4.23
C ASN A 224 27.71 3.66 5.14
N SER A 225 27.32 4.92 4.88
CA SER A 225 27.74 6.05 5.71
C SER A 225 26.93 6.16 7.00
N THR A 226 27.51 6.79 8.03
CA THR A 226 26.82 7.13 9.28
C THR A 226 25.57 7.97 9.03
N ALA A 227 25.62 8.92 8.09
CA ALA A 227 24.47 9.77 7.75
C ALA A 227 23.26 8.98 7.22
N VAL A 228 23.50 7.92 6.42
CA VAL A 228 22.41 6.99 6.05
C VAL A 228 21.92 6.23 7.28
N GLY A 229 22.82 5.76 8.14
CA GLY A 229 22.46 5.13 9.43
C GLY A 229 21.52 6.00 10.27
N ASP A 230 21.86 7.28 10.44
CA ASP A 230 21.06 8.25 11.20
C ASP A 230 19.69 8.49 10.54
N THR A 231 19.64 8.52 9.21
CA THR A 231 18.39 8.63 8.45
C THR A 231 17.45 7.46 8.80
N PHE A 232 17.97 6.22 8.81
CA PHE A 232 17.18 5.05 9.19
C PHE A 232 16.85 5.01 10.68
N LEU A 233 17.72 5.51 11.56
CA LEU A 233 17.42 5.63 12.99
C LEU A 233 16.18 6.51 13.21
N VAL A 234 16.16 7.70 12.61
CA VAL A 234 15.04 8.63 12.69
C VAL A 234 13.79 8.05 12.03
N ALA A 235 13.92 7.48 10.83
CA ALA A 235 12.80 6.90 10.10
C ALA A 235 12.18 5.70 10.85
N ASN A 236 12.99 4.85 11.48
CA ASN A 236 12.52 3.77 12.35
C ASN A 236 11.73 4.33 13.54
N ALA A 237 12.26 5.34 14.24
CA ALA A 237 11.57 5.94 15.38
C ALA A 237 10.21 6.54 14.96
N GLN A 238 10.16 7.25 13.82
CA GLN A 238 8.93 7.82 13.28
C GLN A 238 7.93 6.75 12.85
N ALA A 239 8.38 5.70 12.15
CA ALA A 239 7.55 4.57 11.75
C ALA A 239 6.99 3.83 12.97
N HIS A 240 7.78 3.66 14.03
CA HIS A 240 7.32 3.10 15.29
C HIS A 240 6.30 4.00 15.99
N ALA A 241 6.51 5.31 16.03
CA ALA A 241 5.56 6.26 16.63
C ALA A 241 4.21 6.26 15.89
N ARG A 242 4.25 6.25 14.55
CA ARG A 242 3.05 6.23 13.69
C ARG A 242 2.31 4.90 13.74
N GLY A 243 3.03 3.81 13.51
CA GLY A 243 2.41 2.49 13.39
C GLY A 243 2.20 1.77 14.72
N ARG A 244 2.88 2.20 15.79
CA ARG A 244 2.89 1.56 17.12
C ARG A 244 3.18 0.05 17.06
N GLY A 245 3.90 -0.33 15.99
CA GLY A 245 4.25 -1.69 15.60
C GLY A 245 3.07 -2.60 15.24
N ASN A 246 1.92 -2.05 14.83
CA ASN A 246 0.76 -2.79 14.32
C ASN A 246 0.72 -2.88 12.77
N TYR A 247 1.63 -2.17 12.09
CA TYR A 247 1.72 -2.13 10.63
C TYR A 247 3.05 -2.74 10.18
N PRO A 248 3.09 -4.05 9.86
CA PRO A 248 4.32 -4.74 9.43
C PRO A 248 4.98 -4.10 8.20
N ALA A 249 4.17 -3.53 7.30
CA ALA A 249 4.63 -2.85 6.09
C ALA A 249 5.68 -1.75 6.35
N LEU A 250 5.51 -0.95 7.41
CA LEU A 250 6.45 0.12 7.73
C LEU A 250 7.86 -0.41 8.01
N LYS A 251 7.94 -1.48 8.81
CA LYS A 251 9.21 -2.16 9.11
C LYS A 251 9.77 -2.83 7.86
N ALA A 252 8.93 -3.52 7.09
CA ALA A 252 9.34 -4.19 5.87
C ALA A 252 9.91 -3.21 4.82
N ILE A 253 9.30 -2.03 4.63
CA ILE A 253 9.81 -0.98 3.75
C ILE A 253 11.18 -0.50 4.22
N LEU A 254 11.33 -0.20 5.51
CA LEU A 254 12.61 0.24 6.07
C LEU A 254 13.72 -0.80 5.86
N SER A 255 13.45 -2.07 6.19
CA SER A 255 14.40 -3.16 5.98
C SER A 255 14.71 -3.38 4.50
N CYS A 256 13.69 -3.40 3.64
CA CYS A 256 13.83 -3.63 2.21
C CYS A 256 14.69 -2.54 1.53
N VAL A 257 14.47 -1.27 1.87
CA VAL A 257 15.31 -0.17 1.35
C VAL A 257 16.72 -0.25 1.96
N TYR A 258 16.84 -0.47 3.27
CA TYR A 258 18.15 -0.54 3.94
C TYR A 258 19.04 -1.64 3.35
N GLU A 259 18.52 -2.86 3.22
CA GLU A 259 19.25 -3.97 2.63
C GLU A 259 19.50 -3.74 1.14
N GLY A 260 18.48 -3.28 0.42
CA GLY A 260 18.50 -3.18 -1.04
C GLY A 260 19.50 -2.14 -1.58
N ILE A 261 19.64 -0.97 -0.96
CA ILE A 261 20.56 0.08 -1.44
C ILE A 261 22.05 -0.31 -1.33
N ARG A 262 22.35 -1.39 -0.60
CA ARG A 262 23.72 -1.90 -0.38
C ARG A 262 24.09 -3.03 -1.35
N LEU A 263 23.18 -3.39 -2.24
CA LEU A 263 23.31 -4.52 -3.14
C LEU A 263 23.17 -4.10 -4.61
N PRO A 264 23.74 -4.89 -5.54
CA PRO A 264 23.37 -4.80 -6.95
C PRO A 264 21.85 -4.92 -7.14
N THR A 265 21.30 -4.17 -8.09
CA THR A 265 19.85 -4.04 -8.30
C THR A 265 19.14 -5.40 -8.41
N ASP A 266 19.70 -6.38 -9.12
CA ASP A 266 19.09 -7.72 -9.25
C ASP A 266 18.90 -8.44 -7.91
N LYS A 267 19.86 -8.30 -6.99
CA LYS A 267 19.75 -8.88 -5.64
C LYS A 267 18.76 -8.10 -4.80
N ALA A 268 18.77 -6.78 -4.94
CA ALA A 268 17.88 -5.89 -4.21
C ALA A 268 16.40 -6.13 -4.58
N LEU A 269 16.09 -6.34 -5.87
CA LEU A 269 14.75 -6.70 -6.35
C LEU A 269 14.27 -8.05 -5.79
N LYS A 270 15.16 -9.03 -5.59
CA LYS A 270 14.81 -10.31 -4.94
C LYS A 270 14.42 -10.12 -3.47
N ILE A 271 15.11 -9.25 -2.74
CA ILE A 271 14.77 -8.90 -1.36
C ILE A 271 13.38 -8.23 -1.30
N GLU A 272 13.11 -7.30 -2.21
CA GLU A 272 11.81 -6.62 -2.28
C GLU A 272 10.66 -7.61 -2.47
N ARG A 273 10.77 -8.53 -3.43
CA ARG A 273 9.75 -9.56 -3.68
C ARG A 273 9.55 -10.47 -2.46
N HIS A 274 10.63 -10.80 -1.75
CA HIS A 274 10.55 -11.59 -0.53
C HIS A 274 9.74 -10.90 0.56
N TYR A 275 10.00 -9.60 0.81
CA TYR A 275 9.22 -8.82 1.76
C TYR A 275 7.77 -8.66 1.30
N PHE A 276 7.54 -8.39 0.01
CA PHE A 276 6.19 -8.32 -0.56
C PHE A 276 5.40 -9.62 -0.31
N GLY A 277 6.00 -10.77 -0.64
CA GLY A 277 5.36 -12.08 -0.47
C GLY A 277 4.92 -12.38 0.97
N HIS A 278 5.70 -11.92 1.96
CA HIS A 278 5.30 -12.02 3.37
C HIS A 278 4.18 -11.05 3.74
N LEU A 279 4.25 -9.80 3.26
CA LEU A 279 3.23 -8.80 3.58
C LEU A 279 1.88 -9.15 3.00
N VAL A 280 1.83 -9.53 1.72
CA VAL A 280 0.57 -9.81 1.03
C VAL A 280 -0.16 -11.01 1.63
N HIS A 281 0.55 -12.00 2.16
CA HIS A 281 -0.04 -13.11 2.91
C HIS A 281 -0.44 -12.75 4.35
N GLY A 282 0.05 -11.63 4.89
CA GLY A 282 -0.17 -11.27 6.27
C GLY A 282 -1.59 -10.74 6.50
N ASP A 283 -2.18 -11.13 7.64
CA ASP A 283 -3.55 -10.76 8.00
C ASP A 283 -3.81 -9.25 7.99
N VAL A 284 -2.80 -8.43 8.30
CA VAL A 284 -2.92 -6.97 8.31
C VAL A 284 -3.14 -6.42 6.90
N ALA A 285 -2.37 -6.88 5.92
CA ALA A 285 -2.55 -6.44 4.54
C ALA A 285 -3.90 -6.93 4.00
N GLN A 286 -4.26 -8.19 4.25
CA GLN A 286 -5.54 -8.76 3.82
C GLN A 286 -6.73 -7.98 4.40
N ALA A 287 -6.69 -7.67 5.70
CA ALA A 287 -7.72 -6.88 6.36
C ALA A 287 -7.83 -5.45 5.79
N MET A 288 -6.69 -4.81 5.55
CA MET A 288 -6.65 -3.45 5.00
C MET A 288 -7.13 -3.41 3.54
N ILE A 289 -6.74 -4.38 2.71
CA ILE A 289 -7.18 -4.46 1.31
C ILE A 289 -8.70 -4.67 1.24
N ARG A 290 -9.24 -5.63 2.00
CA ARG A 290 -10.69 -5.89 2.09
C ARG A 290 -11.47 -4.63 2.39
N THR A 291 -11.10 -3.92 3.46
CA THR A 291 -11.91 -2.83 4.00
C THR A 291 -11.59 -1.49 3.36
N LEU A 292 -10.31 -1.11 3.30
CA LEU A 292 -9.90 0.23 2.87
C LEU A 292 -9.98 0.41 1.35
N PHE A 293 -10.09 -0.70 0.59
CA PHE A 293 -10.29 -0.68 -0.85
C PHE A 293 -11.66 -1.25 -1.27
N PHE A 294 -11.87 -2.57 -1.14
CA PHE A 294 -13.05 -3.22 -1.73
C PHE A 294 -14.36 -2.78 -1.07
N ALA A 295 -14.44 -2.80 0.27
CA ALA A 295 -15.64 -2.36 1.00
C ALA A 295 -15.97 -0.90 0.70
N ARG A 296 -14.97 0.01 0.74
CA ARG A 296 -15.16 1.42 0.34
C ARG A 296 -15.68 1.56 -1.09
N GLN A 297 -15.15 0.77 -2.03
CA GLN A 297 -15.62 0.80 -3.42
C GLN A 297 -17.07 0.31 -3.55
N ARG A 298 -17.47 -0.74 -2.81
CA ARG A 298 -18.85 -1.24 -2.77
C ARG A 298 -19.79 -0.19 -2.17
N LEU A 299 -19.43 0.42 -1.04
CA LEU A 299 -20.22 1.47 -0.39
C LEU A 299 -20.36 2.74 -1.25
N ALA A 300 -19.31 3.12 -1.98
CA ALA A 300 -19.37 4.26 -2.89
C ALA A 300 -20.41 4.05 -4.01
N LYS A 301 -20.57 2.81 -4.51
CA LYS A 301 -21.56 2.47 -5.54
C LYS A 301 -23.00 2.52 -5.03
N THR A 302 -23.23 2.28 -3.74
CA THR A 302 -24.57 2.30 -3.12
C THR A 302 -24.96 3.67 -2.56
N GLY A 303 -24.05 4.66 -2.60
CA GLY A 303 -24.25 5.97 -1.99
C GLY A 303 -24.13 5.97 -0.45
N ARG A 304 -23.85 4.81 0.17
CA ARG A 304 -23.61 4.63 1.62
C ARG A 304 -22.15 4.86 2.01
N GLY A 305 -21.33 5.41 1.12
CA GLY A 305 -19.97 5.83 1.45
C GLY A 305 -19.87 7.09 2.32
N LYS A 306 -21.00 7.72 2.69
CA LYS A 306 -21.02 8.88 3.60
C LYS A 306 -21.06 8.39 5.04
N ALA A 307 -20.02 8.72 5.80
CA ALA A 307 -19.87 8.19 7.15
C ALA A 307 -20.94 8.70 8.14
N ASP A 308 -21.50 7.76 8.91
CA ASP A 308 -22.36 7.91 10.10
C ASP A 308 -23.21 9.20 10.20
N PRO A 309 -24.25 9.35 9.36
CA PRO A 309 -25.17 10.48 9.45
C PRO A 309 -25.85 10.55 10.81
N GLY A 310 -25.53 11.58 11.60
CA GLY A 310 -26.07 11.78 12.96
C GLY A 310 -25.19 11.21 14.09
N GLY A 311 -24.09 10.54 13.78
CA GLY A 311 -23.06 10.16 14.76
C GLY A 311 -23.45 9.04 15.73
N ALA A 312 -24.57 8.35 15.49
CA ALA A 312 -25.11 7.37 16.42
C ALA A 312 -24.24 6.11 16.51
N TYR A 313 -23.66 5.67 15.37
CA TYR A 313 -22.79 4.52 15.34
C TYR A 313 -21.47 4.79 16.08
N ALA A 314 -20.80 5.91 15.77
CA ALA A 314 -19.58 6.33 16.43
C ALA A 314 -19.79 6.56 17.93
N ALA A 315 -20.92 7.13 18.34
CA ALA A 315 -21.27 7.29 19.74
C ALA A 315 -21.43 5.94 20.46
N ALA A 316 -22.08 4.95 19.84
CA ALA A 316 -22.22 3.61 20.41
C ALA A 316 -20.86 2.92 20.63
N LEU A 317 -19.97 3.00 19.63
CA LEU A 317 -18.60 2.46 19.74
C LEU A 317 -17.78 3.18 20.82
N ARG A 318 -17.83 4.52 20.85
CA ARG A 318 -17.14 5.31 21.87
C ARG A 318 -17.65 4.99 23.27
N ALA A 319 -18.95 4.81 23.44
CA ALA A 319 -19.53 4.46 24.73
C ALA A 319 -19.05 3.09 25.21
N ALA A 320 -18.98 2.08 24.34
CA ALA A 320 -18.45 0.76 24.69
C ALA A 320 -16.96 0.82 25.06
N PHE A 321 -16.18 1.58 24.28
CA PHE A 321 -14.76 1.80 24.54
C PHE A 321 -14.51 2.40 25.93
N VAL A 322 -15.26 3.45 26.27
CA VAL A 322 -15.16 4.13 27.58
C VAL A 322 -15.64 3.25 28.72
N ARG A 323 -16.77 2.54 28.56
CA ARG A 323 -17.29 1.62 29.59
C ARG A 323 -16.27 0.52 29.91
N GLU A 324 -15.67 -0.08 28.89
CA GLU A 324 -14.68 -1.13 29.12
C GLU A 324 -13.41 -0.58 29.78
N ALA A 325 -12.95 0.59 29.35
CA ALA A 325 -11.82 1.27 29.99
C ALA A 325 -12.10 1.56 31.48
N GLN A 326 -13.31 2.01 31.82
CA GLN A 326 -13.72 2.24 33.21
C GLN A 326 -13.78 0.93 34.01
N ARG A 327 -14.23 -0.17 33.40
CA ARG A 327 -14.25 -1.50 34.04
C ARG A 327 -12.85 -1.99 34.36
N LEU A 328 -11.90 -1.80 33.44
CA LEU A 328 -10.48 -2.12 33.63
C LEU A 328 -9.87 -1.29 34.77
N VAL A 329 -10.23 0.00 34.87
CA VAL A 329 -9.80 0.87 35.97
C VAL A 329 -10.41 0.42 37.30
N GLY A 330 -11.71 0.12 37.33
CA GLY A 330 -12.38 -0.43 38.52
C GLY A 330 -11.83 -1.78 38.96
N GLY A 331 -11.24 -2.54 38.03
CA GLY A 331 -10.50 -3.78 38.27
C GLY A 331 -9.06 -3.60 38.76
N GLY A 332 -8.61 -2.35 38.97
CA GLY A 332 -7.31 -2.04 39.59
C GLY A 332 -6.22 -1.54 38.63
N LEU A 333 -6.48 -1.42 37.32
CA LEU A 333 -5.53 -0.80 36.40
C LEU A 333 -5.57 0.73 36.52
N SER A 334 -4.42 1.40 36.33
CA SER A 334 -4.42 2.86 36.33
C SER A 334 -5.01 3.43 35.03
N PRO A 335 -5.68 4.60 35.06
CA PRO A 335 -6.19 5.25 33.85
C PRO A 335 -5.12 5.48 32.78
N ALA A 336 -3.90 5.88 33.17
CA ALA A 336 -2.78 6.07 32.26
C ALA A 336 -2.33 4.76 31.58
N PHE A 337 -2.36 3.64 32.31
CA PHE A 337 -2.05 2.33 31.73
C PHE A 337 -3.07 1.94 30.65
N VAL A 338 -4.37 2.09 30.94
CA VAL A 338 -5.45 1.79 29.98
C VAL A 338 -5.40 2.75 28.77
N GLN A 339 -5.13 4.04 28.98
CA GLN A 339 -4.91 5.02 27.93
C GLN A 339 -3.76 4.60 27.00
N ASN A 340 -2.62 4.22 27.57
CA ASN A 340 -1.46 3.78 26.80
C ASN A 340 -1.70 2.44 26.07
N ALA A 341 -2.44 1.51 26.69
CA ALA A 341 -2.82 0.25 26.05
C ALA A 341 -3.71 0.47 24.82
N ALA A 342 -4.70 1.36 24.92
CA ALA A 342 -5.52 1.78 23.78
C ALA A 342 -4.67 2.37 22.65
N LEU A 343 -3.78 3.32 22.98
CA LEU A 343 -2.93 3.93 21.97
C LEU A 343 -2.05 2.86 21.32
N VAL A 344 -1.37 2.00 22.08
CA VAL A 344 -0.55 0.91 21.56
C VAL A 344 -1.34 -0.06 20.67
N ALA A 345 -2.61 -0.32 20.98
CA ALA A 345 -3.52 -1.11 20.12
C ALA A 345 -3.86 -0.42 18.79
N GLY A 346 -3.56 0.87 18.66
CA GLY A 346 -3.68 1.65 17.43
C GLY A 346 -4.90 2.55 17.36
N PHE A 347 -5.64 2.73 18.47
CA PHE A 347 -6.76 3.67 18.49
C PHE A 347 -6.27 5.11 18.23
N ALA A 348 -7.05 5.88 17.47
CA ALA A 348 -6.71 7.26 17.12
C ALA A 348 -6.60 8.16 18.36
N ALA A 349 -7.47 7.94 19.34
CA ALA A 349 -7.48 8.58 20.65
C ALA A 349 -7.69 7.54 21.76
N GLY A 350 -7.23 7.83 22.97
CA GLY A 350 -7.52 6.99 24.13
C GLY A 350 -8.93 7.24 24.69
N PRO A 351 -9.40 6.38 25.62
CA PRO A 351 -10.76 6.45 26.14
C PRO A 351 -11.03 7.66 27.04
N PHE A 352 -10.00 8.27 27.63
CA PHE A 352 -10.14 9.37 28.58
C PHE A 352 -9.70 10.71 27.97
N GLU A 353 -10.51 11.76 28.14
CA GLU A 353 -10.27 13.09 27.54
C GLU A 353 -9.24 13.92 28.33
N THR A 354 -9.20 13.76 29.65
CA THR A 354 -8.36 14.56 30.56
C THR A 354 -7.09 13.84 31.01
N VAL A 355 -6.89 12.58 30.60
CA VAL A 355 -5.70 11.81 30.95
C VAL A 355 -4.69 11.96 29.82
N GLU A 356 -3.66 12.77 30.05
CA GLU A 356 -2.52 12.81 29.14
C GLU A 356 -1.91 11.42 29.01
N ALA A 357 -1.57 11.05 27.78
CA ALA A 357 -0.76 9.87 27.53
C ALA A 357 0.62 10.11 28.15
N ALA A 358 0.84 9.60 29.36
CA ALA A 358 2.16 9.66 29.97
C ALA A 358 3.11 8.81 29.12
N PRO A 359 4.34 9.29 28.81
CA PRO A 359 5.34 8.41 28.21
C PRO A 359 5.46 7.20 29.13
N ALA A 360 5.21 6.02 28.58
CA ALA A 360 5.37 4.75 29.26
C ALA A 360 6.87 4.53 29.55
N ARG A 361 7.46 5.35 30.44
CA ARG A 361 8.81 5.15 30.94
C ARG A 361 8.80 3.85 31.74
N GLY A 362 9.16 2.77 31.07
CA GLY A 362 9.32 1.45 31.67
C GLY A 362 8.13 0.49 31.56
N THR A 363 7.05 0.80 30.84
CA THR A 363 6.00 -0.20 30.55
C THR A 363 6.23 -0.81 29.17
N ASP A 364 6.62 -2.08 29.15
CA ASP A 364 6.82 -2.83 27.90
C ASP A 364 5.50 -2.97 27.13
N ARG A 365 5.58 -2.89 25.80
CA ARG A 365 4.45 -3.14 24.88
C ARG A 365 3.83 -4.51 25.13
N ALA A 366 4.66 -5.51 25.47
CA ALA A 366 4.18 -6.85 25.83
C ALA A 366 3.17 -6.81 26.99
N THR A 367 3.38 -5.91 27.97
CA THR A 367 2.50 -5.74 29.13
C THR A 367 1.20 -5.00 28.76
N LEU A 368 1.25 -4.04 27.85
CA LEU A 368 0.08 -3.25 27.43
C LEU A 368 -0.83 -4.00 26.46
N ARG A 369 -0.27 -4.91 25.67
CA ARG A 369 -0.94 -5.60 24.57
C ARG A 369 -2.25 -6.30 24.98
N PRO A 370 -2.30 -7.13 26.05
CA PRO A 370 -3.54 -7.83 26.41
C PRO A 370 -4.69 -6.87 26.73
N THR A 371 -4.40 -5.75 27.38
CA THR A 371 -5.41 -4.72 27.69
C THR A 371 -5.88 -4.00 26.43
N GLY A 372 -4.96 -3.73 25.50
CA GLY A 372 -5.30 -3.17 24.20
C GLY A 372 -6.20 -4.08 23.36
N GLU A 373 -5.89 -5.38 23.32
CA GLU A 373 -6.69 -6.40 22.63
C GLU A 373 -8.10 -6.53 23.22
N ARG A 374 -8.22 -6.49 24.55
CA ARG A 374 -9.52 -6.48 25.25
C ARG A 374 -10.37 -5.25 24.89
N LEU A 375 -9.74 -4.08 24.75
CA LEU A 375 -10.43 -2.85 24.31
C LEU A 375 -10.87 -2.95 22.84
N LEU A 376 -10.04 -3.53 21.96
CA LEU A 376 -10.43 -3.80 20.57
C LEU A 376 -11.65 -4.73 20.51
N ARG A 377 -11.65 -5.78 21.33
CA ARG A 377 -12.77 -6.72 21.42
C ARG A 377 -14.05 -6.05 21.90
N ALA A 378 -13.99 -5.24 22.97
CA ALA A 378 -15.17 -4.55 23.49
C ALA A 378 -15.85 -3.65 22.45
N VAL A 379 -15.05 -2.92 21.67
CA VAL A 379 -15.58 -2.07 20.59
C VAL A 379 -16.09 -2.92 19.42
N ALA A 380 -15.45 -4.05 19.12
CA ALA A 380 -15.93 -4.96 18.09
C ALA A 380 -17.29 -5.59 18.45
N LEU A 381 -17.49 -6.01 19.71
CA LEU A 381 -18.80 -6.48 20.20
C LEU A 381 -19.87 -5.39 20.07
N ALA A 382 -19.51 -4.14 20.38
CA ALA A 382 -20.43 -3.00 20.22
C ALA A 382 -20.78 -2.73 18.74
N ALA A 383 -19.85 -2.94 17.81
CA ALA A 383 -20.13 -2.83 16.38
C ALA A 383 -21.14 -3.89 15.91
N VAL A 384 -21.04 -5.13 16.42
CA VAL A 384 -22.05 -6.17 16.15
C VAL A 384 -23.41 -5.78 16.73
N ALA A 385 -23.46 -5.29 17.97
CA ALA A 385 -24.71 -4.83 18.57
C ALA A 385 -25.33 -3.65 17.81
N ALA A 386 -24.50 -2.72 17.31
CA ALA A 386 -24.95 -1.59 16.52
C ALA A 386 -25.47 -2.02 15.13
N LEU A 387 -24.87 -3.04 14.52
CA LEU A 387 -25.37 -3.68 13.31
C LEU A 387 -26.73 -4.35 13.57
N ASP A 388 -26.91 -5.04 14.70
CA ASP A 388 -28.20 -5.63 15.11
C ASP A 388 -29.28 -4.58 15.36
N ALA A 389 -28.90 -3.41 15.88
CA ALA A 389 -29.79 -2.28 16.09
C ALA A 389 -30.07 -1.47 14.81
N GLY A 390 -29.46 -1.83 13.67
CA GLY A 390 -29.66 -1.13 12.39
C GLY A 390 -29.03 0.26 12.31
N LEU A 391 -28.02 0.56 13.14
CA LEU A 391 -27.27 1.83 13.06
C LEU A 391 -26.36 1.89 11.82
N VAL A 392 -26.02 0.72 11.28
CA VAL A 392 -25.35 0.49 10.01
C VAL A 392 -26.08 -0.64 9.29
N GLY A 393 -26.11 -0.62 7.97
CA GLY A 393 -26.89 -1.56 7.16
C GLY A 393 -26.20 -2.88 6.86
N ASP A 394 -24.87 -2.97 6.92
CA ASP A 394 -24.11 -4.21 6.71
C ASP A 394 -22.71 -4.15 7.34
N ALA A 395 -21.97 -5.25 7.23
CA ALA A 395 -20.66 -5.42 7.84
C ALA A 395 -19.57 -4.53 7.22
N ASP A 396 -19.64 -4.29 5.90
CA ASP A 396 -18.74 -3.38 5.19
C ASP A 396 -18.90 -1.94 5.70
N GLU A 397 -20.14 -1.48 5.84
CA GLU A 397 -20.44 -0.16 6.39
C GLU A 397 -19.97 -0.04 7.84
N ALA A 398 -20.20 -1.07 8.66
CA ALA A 398 -19.74 -1.08 10.06
C ALA A 398 -18.22 -0.90 10.16
N ASP A 399 -17.46 -1.63 9.34
CA ASP A 399 -16.00 -1.61 9.36
C ASP A 399 -15.43 -0.29 8.83
N VAL A 400 -15.92 0.17 7.69
CA VAL A 400 -15.47 1.44 7.10
C VAL A 400 -15.80 2.61 8.02
N HIS A 401 -17.02 2.68 8.55
CA HIS A 401 -17.41 3.78 9.44
C HIS A 401 -16.65 3.72 10.78
N ALA A 402 -16.38 2.53 11.32
CA ALA A 402 -15.63 2.42 12.57
C ALA A 402 -14.22 3.01 12.41
N ILE A 403 -13.59 2.78 11.27
CA ILE A 403 -12.27 3.35 10.94
C ILE A 403 -12.38 4.86 10.71
N ASP A 404 -13.31 5.28 9.83
CA ASP A 404 -13.34 6.65 9.31
C ASP A 404 -13.90 7.69 10.31
N VAL A 405 -14.83 7.31 11.20
CA VAL A 405 -15.44 8.24 12.17
C VAL A 405 -15.22 7.88 13.63
N ALA A 406 -15.11 6.60 13.98
CA ALA A 406 -14.93 6.19 15.38
C ALA A 406 -13.44 6.07 15.78
N GLY A 407 -12.52 6.21 14.83
CA GLY A 407 -11.08 6.12 15.07
C GLY A 407 -10.61 4.71 15.43
N TYR A 408 -11.34 3.68 14.98
CA TYR A 408 -10.97 2.28 15.14
C TYR A 408 -9.70 1.96 14.33
N PRO A 409 -8.78 1.09 14.80
CA PRO A 409 -7.48 0.98 14.17
C PRO A 409 -7.53 0.31 12.80
N ALA A 410 -7.13 1.04 11.75
CA ALA A 410 -7.26 0.57 10.36
C ALA A 410 -6.53 -0.75 10.05
N TRP A 411 -5.42 -1.06 10.75
CA TRP A 411 -4.68 -2.33 10.59
C TRP A 411 -5.52 -3.59 10.91
N THR A 412 -6.62 -3.42 11.63
CA THR A 412 -7.55 -4.50 11.95
C THR A 412 -8.47 -4.87 10.77
N GLY A 413 -8.64 -3.96 9.80
CA GLY A 413 -9.70 -4.02 8.80
C GLY A 413 -11.07 -3.58 9.33
N GLY A 414 -11.16 -3.08 10.56
CA GLY A 414 -12.42 -2.77 11.22
C GLY A 414 -12.84 -3.85 12.21
N PRO A 415 -13.82 -3.55 13.09
CA PRO A 415 -14.26 -4.43 14.16
C PRO A 415 -14.75 -5.81 13.68
N LEU A 416 -15.52 -5.90 12.61
CA LEU A 416 -16.11 -7.16 12.12
C LEU A 416 -15.06 -7.98 11.37
N THR A 417 -14.18 -7.34 10.61
CA THR A 417 -12.99 -8.00 10.04
C THR A 417 -12.06 -8.54 11.11
N LEU A 418 -11.89 -7.82 12.22
CA LEU A 418 -11.11 -8.32 13.36
C LEU A 418 -11.74 -9.59 13.93
N ILE A 419 -13.06 -9.61 14.10
CA ILE A 419 -13.77 -10.81 14.58
C ILE A 419 -13.56 -11.99 13.63
N ASP A 420 -13.67 -11.78 12.32
CA ASP A 420 -13.46 -12.86 11.34
C ASP A 420 -12.03 -13.42 11.38
N ARG A 421 -11.03 -12.57 11.63
CA ARG A 421 -9.63 -12.99 11.79
C ARG A 421 -9.37 -13.76 13.09
N ILE A 422 -10.01 -13.37 14.18
CA ILE A 422 -9.94 -14.10 15.46
C ILE A 422 -10.73 -15.42 15.37
N GLY A 423 -11.82 -15.40 14.61
CA GLY A 423 -12.83 -16.45 14.55
C GLY A 423 -13.94 -16.21 15.59
N ALA A 424 -15.21 -16.32 15.14
CA ALA A 424 -16.38 -16.03 15.98
C ALA A 424 -16.39 -16.83 17.30
N ALA A 425 -16.03 -18.13 17.26
CA ALA A 425 -16.01 -18.96 18.46
C ALA A 425 -14.94 -18.52 19.48
N ALA A 426 -13.74 -18.18 19.02
CA ALA A 426 -12.68 -17.66 19.88
C ALA A 426 -13.06 -16.28 20.45
N MET A 427 -13.67 -15.42 19.63
CA MET A 427 -14.18 -14.12 20.05
C MET A 427 -15.24 -14.24 21.18
N VAL A 428 -16.18 -15.18 21.07
CA VAL A 428 -17.19 -15.45 22.11
C VAL A 428 -16.54 -15.97 23.39
N LEU A 429 -15.56 -16.87 23.27
CA LEU A 429 -14.85 -17.43 24.41
C LEU A 429 -14.11 -16.33 25.18
N ASP A 430 -13.33 -15.51 24.47
CA ASP A 430 -12.59 -14.37 25.05
C ASP A 430 -13.55 -13.39 25.72
N ALA A 431 -14.60 -12.96 25.02
CA ALA A 431 -15.58 -12.01 25.54
C ALA A 431 -16.25 -12.54 26.82
N THR A 432 -16.66 -13.81 26.83
CA THR A 432 -17.29 -14.45 28.00
C THR A 432 -16.30 -14.54 29.17
N GLY A 433 -15.06 -14.96 28.93
CA GLY A 433 -14.01 -15.03 29.95
C GLY A 433 -13.65 -13.66 30.52
N GLU A 434 -13.80 -12.62 29.71
CA GLU A 434 -13.62 -11.23 30.11
C GLU A 434 -14.86 -10.63 30.74
N GLY A 435 -16.01 -11.32 30.80
CA GLY A 435 -17.28 -10.77 31.30
C GLY A 435 -17.82 -9.62 30.45
N GLN A 436 -17.59 -9.65 29.14
CA GLN A 436 -18.18 -8.75 28.16
C GLN A 436 -19.47 -9.37 27.59
N ASP A 437 -20.47 -8.54 27.30
CA ASP A 437 -21.73 -9.02 26.71
C ASP A 437 -21.51 -9.49 25.28
N VAL A 438 -21.96 -10.71 24.97
CA VAL A 438 -21.85 -11.32 23.64
C VAL A 438 -23.16 -11.09 22.87
N PRO A 439 -23.14 -10.35 21.74
CA PRO A 439 -24.33 -10.19 20.90
C PRO A 439 -24.80 -11.52 20.30
N GLU A 440 -26.12 -11.72 20.22
CA GLU A 440 -26.70 -12.99 19.76
C GLU A 440 -26.28 -13.33 18.32
N ARG A 441 -26.11 -12.34 17.44
CA ARG A 441 -25.59 -12.58 16.08
C ARG A 441 -24.21 -13.22 16.11
N LEU A 442 -23.31 -12.74 16.97
CA LEU A 442 -21.96 -13.31 17.10
C LEU A 442 -22.02 -14.72 17.70
N ALA A 443 -22.86 -14.94 18.71
CA ALA A 443 -23.08 -16.26 19.29
C ALA A 443 -23.62 -17.26 18.25
N ALA A 444 -24.52 -16.82 17.37
CA ALA A 444 -25.04 -17.63 16.28
C ALA A 444 -23.95 -18.01 15.26
N LEU A 445 -23.12 -17.05 14.84
CA LEU A 445 -21.98 -17.31 13.95
C LEU A 445 -20.98 -18.29 14.57
N ALA A 446 -20.69 -18.15 15.87
CA ALA A 446 -19.82 -19.07 16.59
C ALA A 446 -20.35 -20.51 16.58
N ARG A 447 -21.68 -20.70 16.72
CA ARG A 447 -22.32 -22.03 16.65
C ARG A 447 -22.32 -22.62 15.25
N SER A 448 -22.46 -21.79 14.21
CA SER A 448 -22.52 -22.25 12.82
C SER A 448 -21.14 -22.35 12.15
N GLY A 449 -20.07 -21.86 12.78
CA GLY A 449 -18.76 -21.70 12.15
C GLY A 449 -18.75 -20.62 11.05
N GLY A 450 -19.65 -19.62 11.14
CA GLY A 450 -19.79 -18.55 10.16
C GLY A 450 -18.85 -17.35 10.41
N SER A 451 -18.89 -16.40 9.49
CA SER A 451 -18.18 -15.12 9.51
C SER A 451 -19.11 -13.97 9.11
N PHE A 452 -18.71 -12.73 9.38
CA PHE A 452 -19.42 -11.53 8.92
C PHE A 452 -19.19 -11.27 7.44
N HIS A 453 -17.98 -11.57 6.96
CA HIS A 453 -17.57 -11.41 5.57
C HIS A 453 -17.34 -12.78 4.93
N SER A 454 -17.71 -12.93 3.67
CA SER A 454 -17.52 -14.21 2.98
C SER A 454 -16.02 -14.53 2.83
N PRO A 455 -15.58 -15.78 3.04
CA PRO A 455 -14.19 -16.18 2.78
C PRO A 455 -13.79 -15.81 1.33
N GLY A 456 -12.78 -14.95 1.17
CA GLY A 456 -12.32 -14.47 -0.14
C GLY A 456 -12.78 -13.06 -0.54
N GLU A 457 -13.67 -12.40 0.21
CA GLU A 457 -14.09 -11.00 -0.03
C GLU A 457 -12.95 -9.97 0.10
N ALA A 458 -11.81 -10.36 0.67
CA ALA A 458 -10.61 -9.52 0.70
C ALA A 458 -10.05 -9.23 -0.69
N ALA A 459 -10.51 -9.96 -1.72
CA ALA A 459 -9.89 -9.95 -3.01
C ALA A 459 -10.82 -10.11 -4.23
N ALA A 460 -12.13 -10.23 -3.99
CA ALA A 460 -13.19 -10.18 -5.00
C ALA A 460 -13.94 -8.84 -4.91
#